data_AF-A0A550GLX6-F1
#
_entry.id   AF-A0A550GLX6-F1
#
_cell.length_a   1.000
_cell.length_b   1.000
_cell.length_c   1.000
_cell.angle_alpha   90.00
_cell.angle_beta   90.00
_cell.angle_gamma   90.00
#
_symmetry.space_group_name_H-M   'P 1'
#
loop_
_entity.id
_entity.type
_entity.pdbx_description
1 polymer ?
#
loop_
_entity_poly.entity_id
_entity_poly.type
_entity_poly.pdbx_seq_one_letter_code
_entity_poly.pdbx_strand_id
1 'polypeptide(L)' 'MNEQILKACKELIDDAKLGCADLVFKDLCLDVLSRARNVLSDKQFNQLAEYAAEKMKEKIPFEVQPLSIDQ' A
#
# COMPACT_ATOMS: atom_id res chain seq x y z
N MET A 1 12.79 6.20 -17.61
CA MET A 1 13.45 5.67 -16.40
C MET A 1 12.62 5.88 -15.15
N ASN A 2 12.00 7.06 -14.93
CA ASN A 2 11.22 7.31 -13.71
C ASN A 2 9.83 6.63 -13.66
N GLU A 3 9.29 6.18 -14.80
CA GLU A 3 8.02 5.45 -14.86
C GLU A 3 8.12 4.02 -14.32
N GLN A 4 9.27 3.36 -14.49
CA GLN A 4 9.49 2.02 -13.93
C GLN A 4 9.55 2.07 -12.40
N ILE A 5 10.15 3.12 -11.84
CA ILE A 5 10.19 3.34 -10.39
C ILE A 5 8.77 3.58 -9.85
N LEU A 6 7.98 4.43 -10.53
CA LEU A 6 6.59 4.65 -10.16
C LEU A 6 5.78 3.36 -10.16
N LYS A 7 5.96 2.51 -11.19
CA LYS A 7 5.30 1.20 -11.27
C LYS A 7 5.70 0.29 -10.11
N ALA A 8 7.00 0.20 -9.81
CA ALA A 8 7.50 -0.59 -8.70
C ALA A 8 6.96 -0.11 -7.34
N CYS A 9 6.85 1.21 -7.13
CA CYS A 9 6.23 1.74 -5.91
C CYS A 9 4.76 1.36 -5.76
N LYS A 10 4.00 1.30 -6.86
CA LYS A 10 2.60 0.84 -6.84
C LYS A 10 2.51 -0.64 -6.54
N GLU A 11 3.36 -1.45 -7.17
CA GLU A 11 3.43 -2.90 -6.91
C GLU A 11 3.77 -3.20 -5.44
N LEU A 12 4.70 -2.47 -4.82
CA LEU A 12 5.01 -2.61 -3.39
C LEU A 12 3.81 -2.29 -2.48
N ILE A 13 3.00 -1.29 -2.85
CA ILE A 13 1.77 -0.96 -2.10
C ILE A 13 0.75 -2.10 -2.24
N ASP A 14 0.57 -2.64 -3.44
CA ASP A 14 -0.38 -3.73 -3.68
C ASP A 14 0.03 -5.01 -2.95
N ASP A 15 1.31 -5.38 -2.99
CA ASP A 15 1.85 -6.54 -2.29
C ASP A 15 1.67 -6.39 -0.76
N ALA A 16 1.93 -5.19 -0.22
CA ALA A 16 1.72 -4.92 1.18
C ALA A 16 0.24 -4.97 1.57
N LYS A 17 -0.67 -4.54 0.69
CA LYS A 17 -2.12 -4.59 0.94
C LYS A 17 -2.62 -6.02 1.08
N LEU A 18 -2.05 -6.95 0.30
CA LEU A 18 -2.39 -8.37 0.33
C LEU A 18 -1.71 -9.11 1.48
N GLY A 19 -0.49 -8.70 1.84
CA GLY A 19 0.35 -9.43 2.80
C GLY A 19 0.30 -8.95 4.25
N CYS A 20 -0.26 -7.77 4.53
CA CYS A 20 -0.14 -7.12 5.85
C CYS A 20 -1.50 -6.81 6.50
N ALA A 21 -1.51 -6.79 7.84
CA ALA A 21 -2.62 -6.22 8.61
C ALA A 21 -2.77 -4.71 8.34
N ASP A 22 -3.99 -4.17 8.46
CA ASP A 22 -4.34 -2.81 8.02
C ASP A 22 -3.45 -1.69 8.60
N LEU A 23 -3.08 -1.77 9.87
CA LEU A 23 -2.17 -0.79 10.50
C LEU A 23 -0.73 -0.89 9.97
N VAL A 24 -0.25 -2.12 9.74
CA VAL A 24 1.09 -2.37 9.18
C VAL A 24 1.15 -1.91 7.72
N PHE A 25 0.08 -2.16 6.96
CA PHE A 25 -0.07 -1.68 5.59
C PHE A 25 -0.01 -0.14 5.53
N LYS A 26 -0.76 0.55 6.39
CA LYS A 26 -0.78 2.02 6.44
C LYS A 26 0.61 2.60 6.74
N ASP A 27 1.32 2.01 7.70
CA ASP A 27 2.68 2.44 8.05
C ASP A 27 3.64 2.23 6.87
N LEU A 28 3.61 1.06 6.23
CA LEU A 28 4.43 0.74 5.07
C LEU A 28 4.18 1.70 3.90
N CYS A 29 2.93 2.08 3.64
CA CYS A 29 2.65 3.06 2.59
C CYS A 29 3.27 4.44 2.88
N LEU A 30 3.25 4.92 4.12
CA LEU A 30 3.92 6.18 4.48
C LEU A 30 5.43 6.08 4.24
N ASP A 31 5.99 4.91 4.54
CA ASP A 31 7.39 4.57 4.38
C ASP A 31 7.81 4.53 2.89
N VAL A 32 6.98 3.92 2.03
CA VAL A 32 7.15 3.94 0.58
C VAL A 32 7.07 5.36 0.03
N LEU A 33 6.09 6.16 0.46
CA LEU A 33 5.93 7.55 0.03
C LEU A 33 7.15 8.40 0.43
N SER A 34 7.61 8.27 1.68
CA SER A 34 8.80 8.96 2.17
C SER A 34 10.03 8.71 1.28
N ARG A 35 10.25 7.44 0.91
CA ARG A 35 11.35 7.06 0.00
C ARG A 35 11.13 7.52 -1.43
N ALA A 36 9.91 7.37 -1.95
CA ALA A 36 9.55 7.70 -3.34
C ALA A 36 9.72 9.20 -3.65
N ARG A 37 9.54 10.09 -2.67
CA ARG A 37 9.70 11.54 -2.85
C ARG A 37 11.11 11.97 -3.27
N ASN A 38 12.13 11.17 -2.95
CA ASN A 38 13.52 11.48 -3.30
C ASN A 38 13.90 11.03 -4.72
N VAL A 39 13.07 10.22 -5.38
CA VAL A 39 13.38 9.59 -6.67
C VAL A 39 12.38 9.96 -7.77
N LEU A 40 11.11 10.15 -7.40
CA LEU A 40 10.05 10.54 -8.32
C LEU A 40 10.01 12.06 -8.52
N SER A 41 9.57 12.48 -9.71
CA SER A 41 9.15 13.87 -9.90
C SER A 41 7.88 14.18 -9.10
N ASP A 42 7.63 15.46 -8.80
CA ASP A 42 6.43 15.89 -8.05
C ASP A 42 5.12 15.35 -8.65
N LYS A 43 5.02 15.34 -9.98
CA LYS A 43 3.85 14.80 -10.68
C LYS A 43 3.65 13.31 -10.39
N GLN A 44 4.72 12.53 -10.46
CA GLN A 44 4.66 11.09 -10.22
C GLN A 44 4.47 10.77 -8.74
N PHE A 45 5.07 11.56 -7.86
CA PHE A 45 4.87 11.44 -6.41
C PHE A 45 3.41 11.70 -6.05
N ASN A 46 2.79 12.75 -6.58
CA ASN A 46 1.37 13.03 -6.35
C ASN A 46 0.48 11.88 -6.85
N GLN A 47 0.77 11.32 -8.03
CA GLN A 47 0.07 10.14 -8.53
C GLN A 47 0.20 8.92 -7.62
N LEU A 48 1.38 8.71 -7.01
CA LEU A 48 1.59 7.63 -6.05
C LEU A 48 0.89 7.89 -4.72
N ALA A 49 0.89 9.14 -4.24
CA ALA A 49 0.21 9.53 -3.00
C ALA A 49 -1.30 9.37 -3.09
N GLU A 50 -1.90 9.77 -4.22
CA GLU A 50 -3.32 9.52 -4.51
C GLU A 50 -3.63 8.03 -4.51
N TYR A 51 -2.81 7.23 -5.21
CA TYR A 51 -2.95 5.77 -5.25
C TYR A 51 -2.89 5.12 -3.87
N ALA A 52 -1.88 5.48 -3.06
CA ALA A 52 -1.73 4.98 -1.70
C ALA A 52 -2.95 5.35 -0.83
N ALA A 53 -3.45 6.58 -0.95
CA ALA A 53 -4.61 7.04 -0.20
C ALA A 53 -5.89 6.28 -0.57
N GLU A 54 -6.08 5.92 -1.84
CA GLU A 54 -7.18 5.05 -2.28
C GLU A 54 -7.06 3.65 -1.65
N LYS A 55 -5.88 3.04 -1.71
CA LYS A 55 -5.62 1.71 -1.11
C LYS A 55 -5.75 1.69 0.42
N MET A 56 -5.44 2.79 1.10
CA MET A 56 -5.67 2.94 2.56
C MET A 56 -7.14 3.05 2.93
N LYS A 57 -8.00 3.55 2.03
CA LYS A 57 -9.44 3.68 2.26
C LYS A 57 -10.18 2.37 2.01
N GLU A 58 -9.65 1.51 1.13
CA GLU A 58 -10.17 0.16 0.92
C GLU A 58 -10.13 -0.61 2.25
N LYS A 59 -11.30 -0.91 2.84
CA LYS A 59 -11.36 -1.78 4.01
C LYS A 59 -10.88 -3.16 3.58
N ILE A 60 -9.85 -3.68 4.25
CA ILE A 60 -9.53 -5.11 4.12
C ILE A 60 -10.78 -5.85 4.61
N PRO A 61 -11.42 -6.71 3.81
CA PRO A 61 -12.42 -7.62 4.32
C PRO A 61 -11.70 -8.44 5.36
N PHE A 62 -11.93 -8.14 6.64
CA PHE A 62 -11.49 -9.01 7.70
C PHE A 62 -12.32 -10.28 7.48
N GLU A 63 -11.75 -11.27 6.79
CA GLU A 63 -12.28 -12.63 6.83
C GLU A 63 -12.14 -13.05 8.29
N VAL A 64 -13.25 -12.89 9.01
CA VAL A 64 -13.45 -13.52 10.30
C VAL A 64 -13.40 -15.02 9.99
N GLN A 65 -12.22 -15.64 10.11
CA GLN A 65 -12.14 -17.09 10.12
C GLN A 65 -13.07 -17.53 11.27
N PRO A 66 -14.13 -18.31 11.00
CA PRO A 66 -14.92 -18.89 12.06
C PRO A 66 -13.95 -19.80 12.82
N LEU A 67 -13.65 -19.45 14.06
CA LEU A 67 -13.06 -20.39 15.00
C LEU A 67 -14.12 -21.49 15.19
N SER A 68 -14.03 -22.57 14.41
CA SER A 68 -14.75 -23.80 14.70
C SER A 68 -14.17 -24.36 16.00
N ILE A 69 -14.79 -23.99 17.12
CA ILE A 69 -14.64 -24.73 18.36
C ILE A 69 -15.62 -25.90 18.24
N ASP A 70 -15.14 -27.02 17.70
CA ASP A 70 -15.83 -28.30 17.87
C ASP A 70 -15.68 -28.72 19.34
N GLN A 71 -16.83 -28.83 20.03
CA GLN A 71 -16.97 -29.42 21.37
C GLN A 71 -16.88 -30.95 21.33
#